data_AF-A0A7S2SL59-F1
#
_entry.id   AF-A0A7S2SL59-F1
#
_cell.length_a   1.000
_cell.length_b   1.000
_cell.length_c   1.000
_cell.angle_alpha   90.00
_cell.angle_beta   90.00
_cell.angle_gamma   90.00
#
_symmetry.space_group_name_H-M   'P 1'
#
loop_
_entity.id
_entity.type
_entity.pdbx_description
1 polymer ?
#
loop_
_entity_poly.entity_id
_entity_poly.type
_entity_poly.pdbx_seq_one_letter_code
_entity_poly.pdbx_strand_id
1 'polypeptide(L)'
;MGTVNAIKTMLERIGFTQAAVTLITGDRGVDSIDELEALSEEMANNLCRVIRRPGGTGDAETSDPGTKVSPRAEENLKLTIYYIKHQVRVFRDVVLGNITLSSIRKLINQRDTEKSHVDPETLPKIDACDWPKTIEAVEEYLRQFRGLNGVPLSYIVRKISCQRFSATILLLSTVR
;
A
#
# COMPACT_ATOMS: atom_id res chain seq x y z
N MET A 1 -25.16 -9.15 10.56
CA MET A 1 -24.73 -9.37 11.97
C MET A 1 -23.39 -10.11 12.11
N GLY A 2 -23.03 -11.06 11.23
CA GLY A 2 -21.75 -11.79 11.34
C GLY A 2 -20.47 -10.98 11.01
N THR A 3 -20.56 -10.02 10.08
CA THR A 3 -19.41 -9.21 9.62
C THR A 3 -18.99 -8.15 10.64
N VAL A 4 -19.96 -7.45 11.23
CA VAL A 4 -19.75 -6.39 12.23
C VAL A 4 -18.97 -6.92 13.44
N ASN A 5 -19.35 -8.09 13.96
CA ASN A 5 -18.63 -8.71 15.09
C ASN A 5 -17.20 -9.10 14.71
N ALA A 6 -16.97 -9.58 13.48
CA ALA A 6 -15.63 -9.91 13.00
C ALA A 6 -14.74 -8.67 12.86
N ILE A 7 -15.30 -7.52 12.47
CA ILE A 7 -14.59 -6.23 12.43
C ILE A 7 -14.22 -5.79 13.84
N LYS A 8 -15.14 -5.88 14.80
CA LYS A 8 -14.86 -5.56 16.20
C LYS A 8 -13.69 -6.38 16.75
N THR A 9 -13.71 -7.70 16.53
CA THR A 9 -12.61 -8.57 16.94
C THR A 9 -11.29 -8.25 16.21
N MET A 10 -11.35 -7.84 14.95
CA MET A 10 -10.18 -7.40 14.19
C MET A 10 -9.57 -6.11 14.76
N LEU A 11 -10.40 -5.11 15.09
CA LEU A 11 -9.95 -3.85 15.70
C LEU A 11 -9.35 -4.07 17.09
N GLU A 12 -9.93 -4.96 17.90
CA GLU A 12 -9.36 -5.35 19.20
C GLU A 12 -7.97 -5.99 19.04
N ARG A 13 -7.77 -6.88 18.05
CA ARG A 13 -6.44 -7.49 17.77
C ARG A 13 -5.39 -6.46 17.35
N ILE A 14 -5.80 -5.40 16.68
CA ILE A 14 -4.92 -4.30 16.23
C ILE A 14 -4.51 -3.42 17.42
N GLY A 15 -5.26 -3.46 18.52
CA GLY A 15 -4.93 -2.78 19.78
C GLY A 15 -5.88 -1.65 20.17
N PHE A 16 -7.08 -1.60 19.59
CA PHE A 16 -8.14 -0.70 20.07
C PHE A 16 -8.79 -1.26 21.34
N THR A 17 -9.23 -0.36 22.23
CA THR A 17 -10.03 -0.74 23.40
C THR A 17 -11.47 -1.01 22.99
N GLN A 18 -12.17 -1.88 23.73
CA GLN A 18 -13.55 -2.25 23.43
C GLN A 18 -14.50 -1.04 23.32
N ALA A 19 -14.31 -0.03 24.17
CA ALA A 19 -15.06 1.24 24.11
C ALA A 19 -14.78 2.04 22.83
N ALA A 20 -13.54 2.05 22.34
CA ALA A 20 -13.22 2.72 21.08
C ALA A 20 -13.83 1.97 19.89
N VAL A 21 -13.81 0.63 19.94
CA VAL A 21 -14.38 -0.23 18.89
C VAL A 21 -15.88 -0.02 18.75
N THR A 22 -16.62 0.10 19.85
CA THR A 22 -18.06 0.39 19.80
C THR A 22 -18.37 1.75 19.18
N LEU A 23 -17.54 2.77 19.43
CA LEU A 23 -17.71 4.09 18.82
C LEU A 23 -17.37 4.10 17.32
N ILE A 24 -16.35 3.34 16.92
CA ILE A 24 -15.94 3.22 15.51
C ILE A 24 -17.03 2.54 14.67
N THR A 25 -17.58 1.44 15.17
CA THR A 25 -18.59 0.64 14.47
C THR A 25 -20.03 1.10 14.75
N GLY A 26 -20.26 1.97 15.72
CA GLY A 26 -21.59 2.49 16.05
C GLY A 26 -21.83 3.84 15.39
N ASP A 27 -21.06 4.84 15.82
CA ASP A 27 -21.33 6.25 15.48
C ASP A 27 -20.61 6.70 14.22
N ARG A 28 -19.57 5.98 13.81
CA ARG A 28 -18.69 6.36 12.69
C ARG A 28 -18.84 5.49 11.44
N GLY A 29 -19.67 4.45 11.51
CA GLY A 29 -20.11 3.66 10.35
C GLY A 29 -18.95 2.98 9.61
N VAL A 30 -18.06 2.30 10.35
CA VAL A 30 -17.02 1.45 9.76
C VAL A 30 -17.43 0.00 10.00
N ASP A 31 -18.42 -0.43 9.23
CA ASP A 31 -19.23 -1.63 9.46
C ASP A 31 -19.05 -2.66 8.34
N SER A 32 -18.39 -2.25 7.25
CA SER A 32 -18.09 -3.06 6.07
C SER A 32 -16.60 -3.03 5.69
N ILE A 33 -16.19 -4.03 4.90
CA ILE A 33 -14.83 -4.07 4.33
C ILE A 33 -14.66 -2.95 3.30
N ASP A 34 -15.73 -2.62 2.58
CA ASP A 34 -15.74 -1.57 1.55
C ASP A 34 -15.48 -0.17 2.15
N GLU A 35 -16.04 0.11 3.34
CA GLU A 35 -15.75 1.35 4.07
C GLU A 35 -14.28 1.40 4.52
N LEU A 36 -13.74 0.28 5.02
CA LEU A 36 -12.32 0.18 5.41
C LEU A 36 -11.37 0.36 4.21
N GLU A 37 -11.79 -0.06 3.02
CA GLU A 37 -11.04 0.18 1.78
C GLU A 37 -11.10 1.65 1.36
N ALA A 38 -12.26 2.29 1.46
CA ALA A 38 -12.45 3.70 1.12
C ALA A 38 -11.66 4.65 2.04
N LEU A 39 -11.34 4.22 3.27
CA LEU A 39 -10.57 5.00 4.23
C LEU A 39 -9.16 5.34 3.70
N SER A 40 -8.79 6.62 3.82
CA SER A 40 -7.42 7.10 3.59
C SER A 40 -6.62 7.16 4.89
N GLU A 41 -5.29 7.23 4.80
CA GLU A 41 -4.44 7.38 5.99
C GLU A 41 -4.74 8.68 6.76
N GLU A 42 -5.10 9.75 6.04
CA GLU A 42 -5.50 11.03 6.63
C GLU A 42 -6.85 10.93 7.35
N MET A 43 -7.81 10.23 6.73
CA MET A 43 -9.11 9.99 7.35
C MET A 43 -8.99 9.10 8.60
N ALA A 44 -8.06 8.14 8.61
CA ALA A 44 -7.76 7.35 9.79
C ALA A 44 -7.18 8.19 10.96
N ASN A 45 -6.33 9.17 10.66
CA ASN A 45 -5.85 10.13 11.66
C ASN A 45 -6.99 10.98 12.22
N ASN A 46 -7.82 11.51 11.32
CA ASN A 46 -8.95 12.35 11.70
C ASN A 46 -9.96 11.56 12.54
N LEU A 47 -10.22 10.30 12.18
CA LEU A 47 -11.05 9.39 12.96
C LEU A 47 -10.49 9.20 14.38
N CYS A 48 -9.20 8.87 14.53
CA CYS A 48 -8.59 8.70 15.84
C CYS A 48 -8.56 9.99 16.66
N ARG A 49 -8.40 11.15 16.01
CA ARG A 49 -8.45 12.47 16.66
C ARG A 49 -9.85 12.79 17.19
N VAL A 50 -10.88 12.51 16.39
CA VAL A 50 -12.28 12.73 16.77
C VAL A 50 -12.69 11.80 17.91
N ILE A 51 -12.25 10.54 17.91
CA ILE A 51 -12.51 9.61 19.04
C ILE A 51 -11.85 10.09 20.34
N ARG A 52 -10.65 10.68 20.23
CA ARG A 52 -9.91 11.22 21.39
C ARG A 52 -10.54 12.51 21.93
N ARG A 53 -11.21 13.30 21.08
CA ARG A 53 -11.83 14.59 21.42
C ARG A 53 -13.10 14.79 20.57
N PRO A 54 -14.23 14.20 20.97
CA PRO A 54 -15.46 14.20 20.17
C PRO A 54 -16.15 15.56 20.07
N GLY A 55 -15.74 16.56 20.87
CA GLY A 55 -16.17 17.95 20.72
C GLY A 55 -17.64 18.22 21.06
N GLY A 56 -18.33 17.26 21.69
CA GLY A 56 -19.72 17.37 22.12
C GLY A 56 -19.88 17.49 23.63
N THR A 57 -20.99 18.10 24.05
CA THR A 57 -21.52 18.02 25.41
C THR A 57 -22.00 16.59 25.63
N GLY A 58 -21.47 15.89 26.64
CA GLY A 58 -22.01 14.60 27.04
C GLY A 58 -23.41 14.75 27.65
N ASP A 59 -24.07 13.62 27.93
CA ASP A 59 -25.44 13.54 28.48
C ASP A 59 -25.66 14.25 29.84
N ALA A 60 -24.62 14.86 30.42
CA ALA A 60 -24.67 15.54 31.72
C ALA A 60 -23.83 16.83 31.72
N GLU A 61 -24.22 17.88 30.97
CA GLU A 61 -23.65 19.26 30.99
C GLU A 61 -22.11 19.40 31.01
N THR A 62 -21.38 18.31 30.79
CA THR A 62 -19.95 18.14 30.95
C THR A 62 -19.44 17.64 29.60
N SER A 63 -18.39 18.27 29.07
CA SER A 63 -17.72 17.82 27.84
C SER A 63 -17.42 16.32 27.93
N ASP A 64 -17.77 15.59 26.87
CA ASP A 64 -17.40 14.18 26.74
C ASP A 64 -15.87 14.04 26.83
N PRO A 65 -15.33 13.30 27.83
CA PRO A 65 -13.89 13.16 28.03
C PRO A 65 -13.19 12.39 26.89
N GLY A 66 -13.95 11.80 25.95
CA GLY A 66 -13.44 11.04 24.81
C GLY A 66 -12.79 9.71 25.22
N THR A 67 -12.52 8.85 24.23
CA THR A 67 -11.87 7.56 24.48
C THR A 67 -10.37 7.64 24.21
N LYS A 68 -9.56 7.12 25.13
CA LYS A 68 -8.10 7.04 24.95
C LYS A 68 -7.75 6.06 23.83
N VAL A 69 -7.30 6.58 22.70
CA VAL A 69 -6.71 5.79 21.60
C VAL A 69 -5.19 5.90 21.66
N SER A 70 -4.51 4.76 21.77
CA SER A 70 -3.04 4.71 21.77
C SER A 70 -2.49 5.09 20.38
N PRO A 71 -1.35 5.80 20.31
CA PRO A 71 -0.72 6.15 19.02
C PRO A 71 -0.31 4.89 18.24
N ARG A 72 0.04 3.81 18.95
CA ARG A 72 0.36 2.52 18.35
C ARG A 72 -0.84 1.89 17.64
N ALA A 73 -2.05 2.03 18.18
CA ALA A 73 -3.28 1.54 17.54
C ALA A 73 -3.58 2.33 16.25
N GLU A 74 -3.33 3.65 16.26
CA GLU A 74 -3.48 4.50 15.08
C GLU A 74 -2.51 4.10 13.95
N GLU A 75 -1.25 3.83 14.26
CA GLU A 75 -0.28 3.32 13.28
C GLU A 75 -0.66 1.94 12.73
N ASN A 76 -1.11 1.04 13.60
CA ASN A 76 -1.56 -0.29 13.18
C ASN A 76 -2.82 -0.19 12.30
N LEU A 77 -3.72 0.78 12.54
CA LEU A 77 -4.87 1.03 11.68
C LEU A 77 -4.44 1.49 10.28
N LYS A 78 -3.48 2.41 10.17
CA LYS A 78 -2.92 2.83 8.86
C LYS A 78 -2.35 1.65 8.09
N LEU A 79 -1.57 0.81 8.78
CA LEU A 79 -1.01 -0.39 8.17
C LEU A 79 -2.08 -1.41 7.75
N THR A 80 -3.19 -1.47 8.48
CA THR A 80 -4.34 -2.33 8.13
C THR A 80 -5.04 -1.83 6.87
N ILE A 81 -5.24 -0.52 6.74
CA ILE A 81 -5.78 0.09 5.51
C ILE A 81 -4.85 -0.22 4.32
N TYR A 82 -3.54 -0.07 4.51
CA TYR A 82 -2.56 -0.44 3.48
C TYR A 82 -2.65 -1.93 3.12
N TYR A 83 -2.77 -2.81 4.11
CA TYR A 83 -2.92 -4.26 3.89
C TYR A 83 -4.16 -4.58 3.05
N ILE A 84 -5.32 -4.00 3.36
CA ILE A 84 -6.58 -4.23 2.65
C ILE A 84 -6.42 -3.80 1.18
N LYS A 85 -5.95 -2.57 0.95
CA LYS A 85 -5.70 -2.06 -0.41
C LYS A 85 -4.69 -2.90 -1.18
N HIS A 86 -3.67 -3.40 -0.48
CA HIS A 86 -2.68 -4.29 -1.06
C HIS A 86 -3.28 -5.64 -1.48
N GLN A 87 -4.18 -6.23 -0.69
CA GLN A 87 -4.86 -7.47 -1.09
C GLN A 87 -5.73 -7.27 -2.33
N VAL A 88 -6.49 -6.17 -2.39
CA VAL A 88 -7.29 -5.81 -3.57
C VAL A 88 -6.41 -5.63 -4.81
N ARG A 89 -5.27 -4.93 -4.67
CA ARG A 89 -4.27 -4.78 -5.75
C ARG A 89 -3.73 -6.13 -6.26
N VAL A 90 -3.58 -7.12 -5.38
CA VAL A 90 -3.08 -8.47 -5.71
C VAL A 90 -4.23 -9.44 -6.09
N PHE A 91 -5.47 -8.94 -6.22
CA PHE A 91 -6.67 -9.74 -6.50
C PHE A 91 -6.88 -10.89 -5.52
N ARG A 92 -6.62 -10.65 -4.23
CA ARG A 92 -6.85 -11.61 -3.15
C ARG A 92 -8.02 -11.19 -2.29
N ASP A 93 -8.81 -12.17 -1.87
CA ASP A 93 -9.93 -11.94 -0.97
C ASP A 93 -9.45 -11.49 0.43
N VAL A 94 -10.10 -10.45 0.96
CA VAL A 94 -9.80 -9.89 2.28
C VAL A 94 -10.55 -10.68 3.35
N VAL A 95 -9.84 -11.52 4.08
CA VAL A 95 -10.39 -12.27 5.22
C VAL A 95 -10.01 -11.58 6.52
N LEU A 96 -10.99 -11.06 7.27
CA LEU A 96 -10.79 -10.32 8.53
C LEU A 96 -10.03 -11.13 9.60
N GLY A 97 -10.14 -12.46 9.58
CA GLY A 97 -9.39 -13.36 10.47
C GLY A 97 -7.87 -13.34 10.24
N ASN A 98 -7.42 -13.04 9.01
CA ASN A 98 -6.01 -13.04 8.63
C ASN A 98 -5.32 -11.70 8.96
N ILE A 99 -6.10 -10.68 9.32
CA ILE A 99 -5.60 -9.38 9.76
C ILE A 99 -5.14 -9.52 11.21
N THR A 100 -3.83 -9.67 11.38
CA THR A 100 -3.16 -9.83 12.68
C THR A 100 -1.96 -8.90 12.72
N LEU A 101 -1.48 -8.56 13.93
CA LEU A 101 -0.30 -7.69 14.06
C LEU A 101 0.93 -8.24 13.35
N SER A 102 1.07 -9.57 13.23
CA SER A 102 2.20 -10.17 12.52
C SER A 102 2.06 -10.02 11.00
N SER A 103 0.87 -10.20 10.45
CA SER A 103 0.63 -10.08 9.00
C SER A 103 0.73 -8.62 8.55
N ILE A 104 0.21 -7.69 9.35
CA ILE A 104 0.29 -6.26 9.09
C ILE A 104 1.75 -5.77 9.12
N ARG A 105 2.54 -6.17 10.13
CA ARG A 105 3.93 -5.70 10.28
C ARG A 105 4.86 -6.18 9.15
N LYS A 106 4.57 -7.32 8.52
CA LYS A 106 5.34 -7.79 7.36
C LYS A 106 5.32 -6.80 6.19
N LEU A 107 4.26 -5.99 6.09
CA LEU A 107 4.09 -5.03 5.00
C LEU A 107 4.70 -3.66 5.28
N ILE A 108 5.31 -3.41 6.45
CA ILE A 108 5.92 -2.11 6.77
C ILE A 108 7.00 -1.75 5.75
N ASN A 109 7.96 -2.65 5.54
CA ASN A 109 9.07 -2.41 4.61
C ASN A 109 8.54 -2.14 3.21
N GLN A 110 7.55 -2.91 2.76
CA GLN A 110 6.97 -2.74 1.44
C GLN A 110 6.28 -1.38 1.30
N ARG A 111 5.42 -1.02 2.26
CA ARG A 111 4.76 0.29 2.30
C ARG A 111 5.79 1.42 2.26
N ASP A 112 6.83 1.34 3.07
CA ASP A 112 7.81 2.41 3.20
C ASP A 112 8.65 2.52 1.92
N THR A 113 9.02 1.40 1.29
CA THR A 113 9.67 1.41 -0.02
C THR A 113 8.78 1.97 -1.13
N GLU A 114 7.47 1.71 -1.09
CA GLU A 114 6.51 2.27 -2.06
C GLU A 114 6.34 3.78 -1.85
N LYS A 115 6.31 4.25 -0.59
CA LYS A 115 6.19 5.68 -0.27
C LYS A 115 7.46 6.48 -0.56
N SER A 116 8.63 5.90 -0.34
CA SER A 116 9.92 6.57 -0.57
C SER A 116 10.38 6.49 -2.03
N HIS A 117 9.65 5.77 -2.88
CA HIS A 117 10.02 5.60 -4.27
C HIS A 117 9.80 6.90 -5.04
N VAL A 118 10.83 7.32 -5.77
CA VAL A 118 10.79 8.46 -6.67
C VAL A 118 11.19 7.96 -8.05
N ASP A 119 10.38 8.28 -9.05
CA ASP A 119 10.66 7.92 -10.43
C ASP A 119 11.90 8.69 -10.92
N PRO A 120 12.80 8.07 -11.69
CA PRO A 120 13.99 8.74 -12.19
C PRO A 120 13.63 9.77 -13.26
N GLU A 121 14.01 11.02 -13.05
CA GLU A 121 13.79 12.10 -14.03
C GLU A 121 14.78 12.08 -15.20
N THR A 122 15.97 11.49 -15.00
CA THR A 122 17.05 11.55 -15.98
C THR A 122 16.97 10.42 -16.99
N LEU A 123 16.74 10.76 -18.26
CA LEU A 123 16.78 9.81 -19.38
C LEU A 123 18.20 9.27 -19.59
N PRO A 124 18.36 7.97 -19.93
CA PRO A 124 19.66 7.39 -20.23
C PRO A 124 20.23 7.98 -21.54
N LYS A 125 21.53 8.24 -21.56
CA LYS A 125 22.24 8.72 -22.75
C LYS A 125 22.46 7.57 -23.73
N ILE A 126 21.95 7.71 -24.95
CA ILE A 126 22.13 6.74 -26.03
C ILE A 126 23.52 6.92 -26.63
N ASP A 127 24.36 5.88 -26.55
CA ASP A 127 25.65 5.83 -27.26
C ASP A 127 25.52 4.89 -28.45
N ALA A 128 25.75 5.43 -29.66
CA ALA A 128 25.65 4.68 -30.91
C ALA A 128 26.82 3.70 -31.12
N CYS A 129 27.97 3.91 -30.45
CA CYS A 129 29.13 3.04 -30.57
C CYS A 129 29.04 1.81 -29.66
N ASP A 130 28.50 1.98 -28.44
CA ASP A 130 28.40 0.92 -27.44
C ASP A 130 26.93 0.54 -27.16
N TRP A 131 26.31 -0.16 -28.12
CA TRP A 131 24.93 -0.64 -28.00
C TRP A 131 24.67 -1.54 -26.78
N PRO A 132 25.58 -2.47 -26.38
CA PRO A 132 25.37 -3.30 -25.19
C PRO A 132 25.21 -2.48 -23.90
N LYS A 133 26.07 -1.46 -23.69
CA LYS A 133 26.00 -0.57 -22.52
C LYS A 133 24.75 0.30 -22.55
N THR A 134 24.32 0.71 -23.74
CA THR A 134 23.07 1.47 -23.90
C THR A 134 21.85 0.63 -23.51
N ILE A 135 21.81 -0.66 -23.88
CA ILE A 135 20.73 -1.57 -23.46
C ILE A 135 20.74 -1.77 -21.94
N GLU A 136 21.90 -1.97 -21.32
CA GLU A 136 22.01 -2.09 -19.87
C GLU A 136 21.53 -0.82 -19.15
N ALA A 137 21.93 0.36 -19.64
CA ALA A 137 21.47 1.64 -19.10
C ALA A 137 19.96 1.84 -19.25
N VAL A 138 19.37 1.42 -20.38
CA VAL A 138 17.91 1.45 -20.59
C VAL A 138 17.20 0.43 -19.69
N GLU A 139 17.75 -0.78 -19.51
CA GLU A 139 17.21 -1.76 -18.58
C GLU A 139 17.23 -1.26 -17.15
N GLU A 140 18.32 -0.61 -16.72
CA GLU A 140 18.45 -0.03 -15.38
C GLU A 140 17.47 1.13 -15.17
N TYR A 141 17.32 2.01 -16.16
CA TYR A 141 16.31 3.06 -16.16
C TYR A 141 14.89 2.49 -16.07
N LEU A 142 14.55 1.47 -16.86
CA LEU A 142 13.24 0.81 -16.82
C LEU A 142 13.00 -0.02 -15.55
N ARG A 143 14.06 -0.49 -14.87
CA ARG A 143 13.94 -1.16 -13.56
C ARG A 143 13.54 -0.20 -12.46
N GLN A 144 13.95 1.05 -12.58
CA GLN A 144 13.64 2.09 -11.61
C GLN A 144 12.16 2.47 -11.69
N PHE A 145 11.50 2.41 -12.85
CA PHE A 145 10.05 2.59 -12.92
C PHE A 145 9.30 1.40 -12.32
N ARG A 146 8.47 1.67 -11.33
CA ARG A 146 7.49 0.72 -10.80
C ARG A 146 6.18 0.89 -11.57
N GLY A 147 5.65 -0.21 -12.14
CA GLY A 147 4.31 -0.19 -12.71
C GLY A 147 3.22 -0.06 -11.62
N LEU A 148 1.95 0.07 -12.04
CA LEU A 148 0.78 0.15 -11.14
C LEU A 148 0.72 -0.97 -10.07
N ASN A 149 1.30 -2.13 -10.37
CA ASN A 149 1.34 -3.30 -9.49
C ASN A 149 2.66 -3.45 -8.70
N GLY A 150 3.57 -2.48 -8.75
CA GLY A 150 4.86 -2.52 -8.06
C GLY A 150 5.93 -3.40 -8.71
N VAL A 151 5.63 -4.03 -9.85
CA VAL A 151 6.59 -4.77 -10.69
C VAL A 151 7.43 -3.77 -11.49
N PRO A 152 8.76 -3.93 -11.57
CA PRO A 152 9.58 -3.04 -12.38
C PRO A 152 9.21 -3.15 -13.87
N LEU A 153 9.19 -2.00 -14.56
CA LEU A 153 8.82 -1.91 -15.98
C LEU A 153 9.81 -2.63 -16.91
N SER A 154 10.98 -3.00 -16.38
CA SER A 154 12.00 -3.81 -17.07
C SER A 154 11.50 -5.14 -17.62
N TYR A 155 10.35 -5.66 -17.17
CA TYR A 155 9.73 -6.86 -17.74
C TYR A 155 9.42 -6.75 -19.25
N ILE A 156 9.33 -5.53 -19.79
CA ILE A 156 9.16 -5.28 -21.23
C ILE A 156 10.41 -5.72 -22.02
N VAL A 157 11.60 -5.64 -21.41
CA VAL A 157 12.86 -6.04 -22.03
C VAL A 157 13.10 -7.54 -21.80
N ARG A 158 12.41 -8.41 -22.57
CA ARG A 158 12.68 -9.86 -22.53
C ARG A 158 13.83 -10.24 -23.48
N LYS A 159 14.66 -11.21 -23.05
CA LYS A 159 15.73 -11.84 -23.87
C LYS A 159 15.26 -12.30 -25.26
N ILE A 160 13.99 -12.72 -25.40
CA ILE A 160 13.43 -13.23 -26.65
C ILE A 160 13.38 -12.16 -27.77
N SER A 161 13.20 -10.89 -27.44
CA SER A 161 13.12 -9.81 -28.44
C SER A 161 14.51 -9.40 -28.96
N CYS A 162 15.56 -9.59 -28.15
CA CYS A 162 16.91 -9.14 -28.47
C CYS A 162 17.71 -10.11 -29.37
N GLN A 163 17.32 -11.41 -29.42
CA GLN A 163 17.99 -12.41 -30.26
C GLN A 163 17.94 -12.09 -31.77
N ARG A 164 16.93 -11.33 -32.23
CA ARG A 164 16.81 -10.93 -33.65
C ARG A 164 17.70 -9.75 -34.05
N PHE A 165 18.15 -8.93 -33.10
CA PHE A 165 19.06 -7.81 -33.40
C PHE A 165 20.50 -8.26 -33.55
N SER A 166 20.94 -9.27 -32.80
CA SER A 166 22.29 -9.84 -32.94
C SER A 166 22.47 -10.64 -34.25
N ALA A 167 21.44 -11.35 -34.70
CA ALA A 167 21.50 -12.13 -35.95
C ALA A 167 21.52 -11.27 -37.23
N THR A 168 20.97 -10.05 -37.17
CA THR A 168 20.89 -9.17 -38.35
C THR A 168 22.19 -8.39 -38.60
N ILE A 169 22.97 -8.09 -37.56
CA ILE A 169 24.26 -7.39 -37.70
C ILE A 169 25.38 -8.34 -38.19
N LEU A 170 25.35 -9.62 -37.83
CA LEU A 170 26.33 -10.61 -38.30
C LEU A 170 26.16 -10.99 -39.80
N LEU A 171 24.97 -10.83 -40.36
CA LEU A 171 24.71 -11.06 -41.79
C LEU A 171 25.04 -9.87 -42.69
N LEU A 172 25.17 -8.65 -42.12
CA LEU A 172 25.51 -7.43 -42.87
C LEU A 172 27.01 -7.12 -42.91
N SER A 173 27.84 -7.79 -42.09
CA SER A 173 29.31 -7.65 -42.11
C SER A 173 30.05 -8.72 -42.92
N THR A 174 29.34 -9.69 -43.50
CA THR A 174 29.91 -10.76 -44.35
C THR A 174 29.60 -10.59 -45.85
N VAL A 175 29.09 -9.43 -46.26
CA VAL A 175 28.97 -9.03 -47.66
C VAL A 175 29.60 -7.64 -47.85
N ARG A 176 30.93 -7.61 -47.84
CA ARG A 176 31.77 -6.71 -48.65
C ARG A 176 33.21 -7.19 -48.61
#